data_AF-A0A6L8UG35-F1
#
_entry.id   AF-A0A6L8UG35-F1
#
_cell.length_a   1.000
_cell.length_b   1.000
_cell.length_c   1.000
_cell.angle_alpha   90.00
_cell.angle_beta   90.00
_cell.angle_gamma   90.00
#
_symmetry.space_group_name_H-M   'P 1'
#
loop_
_entity.id
_entity.type
_entity.pdbx_description
1 polymer ?
#
loop_
_entity_poly.entity_id
_entity_poly.type
_entity_poly.pdbx_seq_one_letter_code
_entity_poly.pdbx_strand_id
1 'polypeptide(L)'
;MVFQRHGPILVLTFISIFTLLSCESGKDPVYAGSWRSVSRVETGDIFYRTIRTLILTRSTYEETYEIQRENSGLTVGILGMKGKIAFSRYYMIFRLEELGSCVRDESDACTRTVQWFGEGSQYWNDNIPYFQKTVRGRI
;
A
#
# COMPACT_ATOMS: atom_id res chain seq x y z
N MET A 1 53.70 -62.59 -0.86
CA MET A 1 52.52 -63.23 -0.23
C MET A 1 51.26 -62.60 -0.82
N VAL A 2 50.25 -63.44 -0.93
CA VAL A 2 49.03 -63.34 -1.74
C VAL A 2 48.16 -62.11 -1.43
N PHE A 3 47.62 -61.58 -2.53
CA PHE A 3 46.59 -60.56 -2.67
C PHE A 3 45.23 -60.99 -2.07
N GLN A 4 44.31 -60.04 -1.98
CA GLN A 4 42.85 -60.17 -1.79
C GLN A 4 42.30 -60.07 -0.36
N ARG A 5 41.62 -58.95 -0.10
CA ARG A 5 40.39 -58.93 0.68
C ARG A 5 39.30 -58.22 -0.13
N HIS A 6 38.20 -58.92 -0.34
CA HIS A 6 37.01 -58.47 -1.05
C HIS A 6 36.17 -57.52 -0.20
N GLY A 7 35.44 -56.61 -0.86
CA GLY A 7 34.30 -55.91 -0.27
C GLY A 7 33.91 -54.66 -1.06
N PRO A 8 32.83 -54.67 -1.86
CA PRO A 8 32.34 -53.50 -2.56
C PRO A 8 31.46 -52.69 -1.60
N ILE A 9 31.93 -51.54 -1.13
CA ILE A 9 31.06 -50.58 -0.43
C ILE A 9 30.68 -49.50 -1.43
N LEU A 10 29.54 -49.76 -2.03
CA LEU A 10 28.68 -48.86 -2.78
C LEU A 10 28.42 -47.58 -1.95
N VAL A 11 29.25 -46.55 -2.09
CA VAL A 11 28.96 -45.21 -1.53
C VAL A 11 28.02 -44.50 -2.51
N LEU A 12 26.77 -44.97 -2.51
CA LEU A 12 25.67 -44.32 -3.19
C LEU A 12 25.17 -43.16 -2.32
N THR A 13 24.99 -42.00 -2.95
CA THR A 13 24.05 -40.95 -2.59
C THR A 13 24.27 -40.19 -1.27
N PHE A 14 25.11 -39.15 -1.33
CA PHE A 14 25.02 -37.98 -0.43
C PHE A 14 24.81 -36.70 -1.24
N ILE A 15 23.84 -36.70 -2.15
CA ILE A 15 23.37 -35.51 -2.87
C ILE A 15 21.84 -35.58 -2.95
N SER A 16 21.14 -35.39 -1.84
CA SER A 16 19.67 -35.26 -1.92
C SER A 16 19.01 -34.67 -0.67
N ILE A 17 19.44 -33.50 -0.18
CA ILE A 17 18.62 -32.71 0.78
C ILE A 17 18.60 -31.19 0.46
N PHE A 18 19.39 -30.67 -0.46
CA PHE A 18 19.38 -29.22 -0.77
C PHE A 18 18.25 -28.73 -1.70
N THR A 19 17.27 -29.57 -2.05
CA THR A 19 16.21 -29.21 -3.02
C THR A 19 14.87 -28.80 -2.40
N LEU A 20 14.77 -28.66 -1.08
CA LEU A 20 13.54 -28.20 -0.45
C LEU A 20 13.77 -26.83 0.20
N LEU A 21 12.96 -25.86 -0.22
CA LEU A 21 12.91 -24.45 0.21
C LEU A 21 13.61 -23.44 -0.71
N SER A 22 13.44 -23.55 -2.03
CA SER A 22 13.15 -22.32 -2.78
C SER A 22 11.73 -21.88 -2.43
N CYS A 23 11.58 -21.29 -1.24
CA CYS A 23 10.45 -20.44 -0.96
C CYS A 23 10.56 -19.29 -1.96
N GLU A 24 9.63 -19.15 -2.90
CA GLU A 24 9.61 -18.06 -3.87
C GLU A 24 9.56 -16.73 -3.11
N SER A 25 10.74 -16.21 -2.79
CA SER A 25 11.00 -14.90 -2.24
C SER A 25 10.63 -13.88 -3.33
N GLY A 26 9.34 -13.67 -3.55
CA GLY A 26 8.87 -12.83 -4.64
C GLY A 26 7.36 -12.69 -4.75
N LYS A 27 6.56 -13.56 -4.13
CA LYS A 27 5.10 -13.38 -4.13
C LYS A 27 4.72 -12.20 -3.25
N ASP A 28 3.93 -11.29 -3.80
CA ASP A 28 3.34 -10.22 -3.02
C ASP A 28 2.46 -10.78 -1.90
N PRO A 29 2.44 -10.13 -0.73
CA PRO A 29 1.63 -10.59 0.38
C PRO A 29 0.14 -10.52 0.03
N VAL A 30 -0.68 -11.34 0.70
CA VAL A 30 -2.14 -11.45 0.40
C VAL A 30 -2.88 -10.11 0.54
N TYR A 31 -2.38 -9.21 1.38
CA TYR A 31 -2.96 -7.88 1.56
C TYR A 31 -2.55 -6.88 0.47
N ALA A 32 -1.67 -7.22 -0.46
CA ALA A 32 -1.24 -6.33 -1.53
C ALA A 32 -2.22 -6.39 -2.71
N GLY A 33 -2.46 -5.24 -3.34
CA GLY A 33 -3.51 -5.09 -4.35
C GLY A 33 -4.06 -3.67 -4.41
N SER A 34 -5.17 -3.53 -5.13
CA SER A 34 -5.91 -2.28 -5.29
C SER A 34 -7.39 -2.53 -5.01
N TRP A 35 -7.96 -1.75 -4.11
CA TRP A 35 -9.37 -1.80 -3.74
C TRP A 35 -10.01 -0.47 -4.02
N ARG A 36 -11.21 -0.52 -4.58
CA ARG A 36 -12.03 0.66 -4.84
C ARG A 36 -13.39 0.47 -4.19
N SER A 37 -13.81 1.46 -3.42
CA SER A 37 -15.13 1.50 -2.78
C SER A 37 -15.81 2.81 -3.14
N VAL A 38 -17.13 2.76 -3.32
CA VAL A 38 -17.95 3.94 -3.59
C VAL A 38 -19.01 4.00 -2.50
N SER A 39 -19.09 5.14 -1.82
CA SER A 39 -20.12 5.43 -0.83
C SER A 39 -20.85 6.72 -1.18
N ARG A 40 -22.06 6.86 -0.64
CA ARG A 40 -22.86 8.08 -0.72
C ARG A 40 -22.92 8.71 0.66
N VAL A 41 -22.70 10.01 0.72
CA VAL A 41 -22.79 10.83 1.93
C VAL A 41 -23.80 11.93 1.68
N GLU A 42 -24.69 12.15 2.65
CA GLU A 42 -25.71 13.19 2.60
C GLU A 42 -25.34 14.30 3.58
N THR A 43 -25.50 15.55 3.17
CA THR A 43 -25.28 16.73 4.01
C THR A 43 -26.32 17.78 3.68
N GLY A 44 -27.38 17.83 4.47
CA GLY A 44 -28.60 18.57 4.11
C GLY A 44 -29.17 18.02 2.79
N ASP A 45 -29.55 18.92 1.90
CA ASP A 45 -30.11 18.56 0.59
C ASP A 45 -29.05 18.21 -0.48
N ILE A 46 -27.77 18.13 -0.10
CA ILE A 46 -26.67 17.85 -1.03
C ILE A 46 -26.18 16.42 -0.83
N PHE A 47 -26.12 15.68 -1.94
CA PHE A 47 -25.56 14.34 -1.99
C PHE A 47 -24.17 14.33 -2.61
N TYR A 48 -23.24 13.71 -1.89
CA TYR A 48 -21.87 13.49 -2.33
C TYR A 48 -21.63 12.01 -2.56
N ARG A 49 -21.00 11.69 -3.69
CA ARG A 49 -20.39 10.40 -3.96
C ARG A 49 -18.94 10.47 -3.53
N THR A 50 -18.54 9.61 -2.59
CA THR A 50 -17.14 9.47 -2.20
C THR A 50 -16.59 8.20 -2.82
N ILE A 51 -15.51 8.32 -3.58
CA ILE A 51 -14.79 7.21 -4.18
C ILE A 51 -13.48 7.05 -3.41
N ARG A 52 -13.36 5.94 -2.68
CA ARG A 52 -12.14 5.58 -1.95
C ARG A 52 -11.34 4.60 -2.79
N THR A 53 -10.08 4.91 -3.05
CA THR A 53 -9.13 3.98 -3.69
C THR A 53 -8.00 3.72 -2.71
N LEU A 54 -7.72 2.45 -2.44
CA LEU A 54 -6.61 2.00 -1.61
C LEU A 54 -5.71 1.10 -2.45
N ILE A 55 -4.42 1.43 -2.50
CA ILE A 55 -3.38 0.65 -3.17
C ILE A 55 -2.39 0.24 -2.09
N LEU A 56 -2.18 -1.06 -1.92
CA LEU A 56 -1.19 -1.62 -0.99
C LEU A 56 -0.17 -2.42 -1.78
N THR A 57 1.10 -2.16 -1.52
CA THR A 57 2.21 -3.03 -1.94
C THR A 57 2.81 -3.68 -0.70
N ARG A 58 3.86 -4.48 -0.87
CA ARG A 58 4.62 -5.04 0.25
C ARG A 58 5.19 -3.96 1.21
N SER A 59 5.49 -2.76 0.72
CA SER A 59 6.23 -1.75 1.47
C SER A 59 5.65 -0.34 1.39
N THR A 60 4.59 -0.13 0.62
CA THR A 60 3.96 1.18 0.44
C THR A 60 2.45 1.08 0.46
N TYR A 61 1.82 2.18 0.82
CA TYR A 61 0.38 2.37 0.66
C TYR A 61 0.11 3.71 -0.02
N GLU A 62 -0.97 3.75 -0.78
CA GLU A 62 -1.57 4.97 -1.29
C GLU A 62 -3.08 4.87 -1.10
N GLU A 63 -3.67 5.90 -0.51
CA GLU A 63 -5.09 6.00 -0.26
C GLU A 63 -5.59 7.35 -0.73
N THR A 64 -6.67 7.35 -1.50
CA THR A 64 -7.32 8.56 -2.00
C THR A 64 -8.82 8.51 -1.76
N TYR A 65 -9.37 9.66 -1.41
CA TYR A 65 -10.80 9.92 -1.27
C TYR A 65 -11.15 11.02 -2.26
N GLU A 66 -11.81 10.65 -3.35
CA GLU A 66 -12.38 11.60 -4.30
C GLU A 66 -13.82 11.91 -3.90
N ILE A 67 -14.13 13.18 -3.69
CA ILE A 67 -15.46 13.64 -3.30
C ILE A 67 -16.09 14.30 -4.52
N GLN A 68 -17.20 13.74 -4.99
CA GLN A 68 -17.95 14.23 -6.14
C GLN A 68 -19.35 14.66 -5.72
N ARG A 69 -19.86 15.77 -6.24
CA ARG A 69 -21.28 16.10 -6.11
C ARG A 69 -22.10 15.18 -7.02
N GLU A 70 -23.09 14.47 -6.49
CA GLU A 70 -23.77 13.40 -7.22
C GLU A 70 -24.52 13.90 -8.46
N ASN A 71 -25.17 15.07 -8.36
CA ASN A 71 -26.02 15.60 -9.43
C ASN A 71 -25.22 16.16 -10.61
N SER A 72 -23.97 16.59 -10.41
CA SER A 72 -23.13 17.18 -11.46
C SER A 72 -21.93 16.31 -11.85
N GLY A 73 -21.56 15.33 -11.03
CA GLY A 73 -20.32 14.55 -11.20
C GLY A 73 -19.04 15.37 -11.00
N LEU A 74 -19.16 16.62 -10.56
CA LEU A 74 -18.04 17.53 -10.33
C LEU A 74 -17.28 17.10 -9.08
N THR A 75 -15.97 16.91 -9.23
CA THR A 75 -15.05 16.65 -8.12
C THR A 75 -14.91 17.94 -7.31
N VAL A 76 -15.32 17.92 -6.05
CA VAL A 76 -15.24 19.07 -5.15
C VAL A 76 -13.96 19.05 -4.32
N GLY A 77 -13.32 17.89 -4.19
CA GLY A 77 -12.10 17.72 -3.43
C GLY A 77 -11.51 16.33 -3.63
N ILE A 78 -10.19 16.25 -3.44
CA ILE A 78 -9.48 14.99 -3.22
C ILE A 78 -8.70 15.12 -1.92
N LEU A 79 -8.78 14.08 -1.09
CA LEU A 79 -7.88 13.88 0.02
C LEU A 79 -7.04 12.63 -0.24
N GLY A 80 -5.72 12.77 -0.24
CA GLY A 80 -4.78 11.65 -0.40
C GLY A 80 -3.89 11.45 0.81
N MET A 81 -3.47 10.21 1.04
CA MET A 81 -2.42 9.83 1.97
C MET A 81 -1.58 8.75 1.32
N LYS A 82 -0.25 8.87 1.35
CA LYS A 82 0.62 7.77 0.96
C LYS A 82 1.90 7.74 1.78
N GLY A 83 2.54 6.58 1.77
CA GLY A 83 3.81 6.39 2.47
C GLY A 83 4.19 4.93 2.56
N LYS A 84 4.88 4.58 3.66
CA LYS A 84 5.50 3.27 3.82
C LYS A 84 4.75 2.34 4.75
N ILE A 85 4.83 1.07 4.46
CA ILE A 85 4.41 -0.03 5.32
C ILE A 85 5.66 -0.71 5.86
N ALA A 86 5.71 -0.90 7.17
CA ALA A 86 6.72 -1.71 7.83
C ALA A 86 6.07 -2.80 8.69
N PHE A 87 6.84 -3.84 8.97
CA PHE A 87 6.36 -5.00 9.72
C PHE A 87 7.17 -5.18 11.00
N SER A 88 6.46 -5.55 12.05
CA SER A 88 7.02 -6.18 13.24
C SER A 88 6.32 -7.52 13.45
N ARG A 89 6.76 -8.29 14.45
CA ARG A 89 6.22 -9.64 14.72
C ARG A 89 4.68 -9.71 14.80
N TYR A 90 4.02 -8.65 15.27
CA TYR A 90 2.57 -8.63 15.49
C TYR A 90 1.86 -7.41 14.89
N TYR A 91 2.58 -6.53 14.19
CA TYR A 91 2.01 -5.28 13.72
C TYR A 91 2.45 -4.96 12.30
N MET A 92 1.48 -4.48 11.52
CA MET A 92 1.67 -3.71 10.31
C MET A 92 1.67 -2.22 10.71
N ILE A 93 2.70 -1.50 10.31
CA ILE A 93 2.95 -0.11 10.70
C ILE A 93 2.92 0.75 9.45
N PHE A 94 1.93 1.63 9.36
CA PHE A 94 1.81 2.63 8.30
C PHE A 94 2.51 3.90 8.75
N ARG A 95 3.40 4.44 7.90
CA ARG A 95 4.07 5.72 8.10
C ARG A 95 3.70 6.66 6.96
N LEU A 96 3.05 7.75 7.31
CA LEU A 96 2.65 8.79 6.36
C LEU A 96 3.90 9.55 5.89
N GLU A 97 4.06 9.69 4.57
CA GLU A 97 5.16 10.44 3.96
C GLU A 97 4.67 11.63 3.14
N GLU A 98 3.51 11.50 2.49
CA GLU A 98 2.93 12.58 1.68
C GLU A 98 1.40 12.66 1.86
N LEU A 99 0.90 13.90 1.87
CA LEU A 99 -0.53 14.21 1.79
C LEU A 99 -0.89 14.61 0.36
N GLY A 100 -2.08 14.21 -0.09
CA GLY A 100 -2.58 14.48 -1.42
C GLY A 100 -3.73 15.48 -1.42
N SER A 101 -3.74 16.36 -2.42
CA SER A 101 -4.88 17.21 -2.77
C SER A 101 -5.11 17.17 -4.28
N CYS A 102 -6.23 17.68 -4.77
CA CYS A 102 -6.41 17.82 -6.21
C CYS A 102 -5.62 19.00 -6.78
N VAL A 103 -5.11 18.82 -8.00
CA VAL A 103 -4.61 19.92 -8.83
C VAL A 103 -5.79 20.83 -9.19
N ARG A 104 -5.59 22.14 -9.10
CA ARG A 104 -6.56 23.16 -9.52
C ARG A 104 -6.39 23.48 -11.00
N ASP A 105 -7.49 23.59 -11.73
CA ASP A 105 -7.49 24.07 -13.12
C ASP A 105 -7.49 25.61 -13.19
N GLU A 106 -7.57 26.15 -14.41
CA GLU A 106 -7.57 27.60 -14.67
C GLU A 106 -8.76 28.34 -14.04
N SER A 107 -9.83 27.64 -13.68
CA SER A 107 -11.02 28.17 -13.04
C SER A 107 -11.04 27.93 -11.51
N ASP A 108 -9.90 27.53 -10.94
CA ASP A 108 -9.76 27.10 -9.53
C ASP A 108 -10.65 25.90 -9.16
N ALA A 109 -11.10 25.13 -10.15
CA ALA A 109 -11.85 23.92 -9.92
C ALA A 109 -10.92 22.72 -9.67
N CYS A 110 -11.37 21.81 -8.81
CA CYS A 110 -10.64 20.62 -8.43
C CYS A 110 -10.66 19.59 -9.57
N THR A 111 -9.49 19.27 -10.13
CA THR A 111 -9.35 18.20 -11.11
C THR A 111 -9.34 16.82 -10.44
N ARG A 112 -9.39 15.75 -11.25
CA ARG A 112 -9.25 14.37 -10.74
C ARG A 112 -7.80 13.94 -10.49
N THR A 113 -6.84 14.82 -10.76
CA THR A 113 -5.42 14.54 -10.62
C THR A 113 -4.95 14.87 -9.21
N VAL A 114 -4.26 13.93 -8.57
CA VAL A 114 -3.70 14.12 -7.23
C VAL A 114 -2.32 14.76 -7.31
N GLN A 115 -2.14 15.88 -6.62
CA GLN A 115 -0.84 16.45 -6.29
C GLN A 115 -0.43 15.99 -4.90
N TRP A 116 0.81 15.52 -4.78
CA TRP A 116 1.37 15.02 -3.53
C TRP A 116 2.31 16.06 -2.90
N PHE A 117 2.23 16.17 -1.58
CA PHE A 117 2.92 17.15 -0.77
C PHE A 117 3.61 16.44 0.40
N GLY A 118 4.94 16.44 0.39
CA GLY A 118 5.75 15.87 1.48
C GLY A 118 6.02 16.86 2.61
N GLU A 119 6.71 16.35 3.63
CA GLU A 119 7.12 17.10 4.82
C GLU A 119 7.92 18.37 4.45
N GLY A 120 7.59 19.48 5.09
CA GLY A 120 8.20 20.80 4.85
C GLY A 120 7.47 21.68 3.82
N SER A 121 6.58 21.11 3.00
CA SER A 121 5.70 21.93 2.14
C SER A 121 4.65 22.68 2.95
N GLN A 122 4.16 23.82 2.42
CA GLN A 122 3.10 24.60 3.07
C GLN A 122 1.84 23.76 3.30
N TYR A 123 1.38 23.06 2.26
CA TYR A 123 0.20 22.18 2.35
C TYR A 123 0.39 21.11 3.43
N TRP A 124 1.56 20.48 3.53
CA TRP A 124 1.84 19.52 4.58
C TRP A 124 1.75 20.16 5.97
N ASN A 125 2.43 21.28 6.19
CA ASN A 125 2.47 21.94 7.50
C ASN A 125 1.08 22.37 7.98
N ASP A 126 0.24 22.85 7.06
CA ASP A 126 -1.12 23.29 7.36
C ASP A 126 -2.06 22.11 7.69
N ASN A 127 -1.84 20.95 7.08
CA ASN A 127 -2.78 19.83 7.15
C ASN A 127 -2.34 18.70 8.09
N ILE A 128 -1.04 18.52 8.33
CA ILE A 128 -0.52 17.41 9.14
C ILE A 128 -1.10 17.32 10.57
N PRO A 129 -1.56 18.41 11.24
CA PRO A 129 -2.24 18.28 12.54
C PRO A 129 -3.52 17.44 12.51
N TYR A 130 -4.14 17.25 11.33
CA TYR A 130 -5.36 16.46 11.16
C TYR A 130 -5.09 14.98 10.87
N PHE A 131 -3.81 14.57 10.76
CA PHE A 131 -3.43 13.20 10.40
C PHE A 131 -2.54 12.55 11.44
N GLN A 132 -2.62 11.22 11.53
CA GLN A 132 -1.65 10.43 12.28
C GLN A 132 -0.46 10.10 11.39
N LYS A 133 0.73 10.57 11.77
CA LYS A 133 1.99 10.23 11.06
C LYS A 133 2.32 8.74 11.12
N THR A 134 1.85 8.02 12.13
CA THR A 134 2.10 6.59 12.29
C THR A 134 0.88 5.88 12.85
N VAL A 135 0.42 4.84 12.16
CA VAL A 135 -0.70 3.98 12.57
C VAL A 135 -0.21 2.54 12.68
N ARG A 136 -0.64 1.82 13.72
CA ARG A 136 -0.28 0.41 13.94
C ARG A 136 -1.54 -0.45 13.88
N GLY A 137 -1.61 -1.35 12.89
CA GLY A 137 -2.61 -2.40 12.80
C GLY A 137 -2.05 -3.72 13.32
N ARG A 138 -2.79 -4.43 14.17
CA ARG A 138 -2.40 -5.78 14.62
C ARG A 138 -2.63 -6.77 13.47
N ILE A 139 -1.67 -7.69 13.27
CA ILE A 139 -1.76 -8.80 12.30
C ILE A 139 -2.26 -10.05 13.03
#